data_AF-A0A0C1YEF9-F1
#
_entry.id   AF-A0A0C1YEF9-F1
#
_cell.length_a   1.000
_cell.length_b   1.000
_cell.length_c   1.000
_cell.angle_alpha   90.00
_cell.angle_beta   90.00
_cell.angle_gamma   90.00
#
_symmetry.space_group_name_H-M   'P 1'
#
loop_
_entity.id
_entity.type
_entity.pdbx_description
1 polymer ?
#
loop_
_entity_poly.entity_id
_entity_poly.type
_entity_poly.pdbx_seq_one_letter_code
_entity_poly.pdbx_strand_id
1 'polypeptide(L)'
;MGLLVLLLGLSVLAWTGTGLAGLLSHGGWPDNVSYGRTPMAIRQLVAKPHDLAGAWPDTPPGQLSGYGLFWGLFISQLMVLTVLTVFVLGVTARWRAVRTQRREQRQYGRYERHGHEEAQQDPADEPYERPDGPRRRNTGARDATPPPPDVMPPRHYLTKDATAPAYGTPTQDQGPITTELPPVAAVPGPRTAPQVLYGAPHTRHPAAVQAIQDAEGPALVITSDPTVWAETKDARAKLGPVLVYDPGHLCDTPARLHWSPTAGCEDADTADARAAALLAPVRPRALMDAAMADMAQTLLRCWLHAAAVDARPFKQVHRWAQGGGAHEAVRILRTHPKAASGLAGLLESALTSYPERREIAQQLTARALSSLSSVHIRDACTPNRTDSLTLDSFAAEGGTLYVVGEPIEDPRSRPGAMPLLTALASSVVEHGRRMAARSSDGRLDPPMAFVLDDVAAVAPLPQLPELLTTGQEHGLPALVLLRSREQGRDRWPQHELPYDEQPVHGA
;
A
#
# COMPACT_ATOMS: atom_id res chain seq x y z
N MET A 1 16.41 14.90 32.43
CA MET A 1 17.07 15.89 31.55
C MET A 1 16.09 16.88 30.90
N GLY A 2 14.98 16.44 30.28
CA GLY A 2 14.03 17.36 29.61
C GLY A 2 13.42 18.46 30.48
N LEU A 3 13.05 18.15 31.73
CA LEU A 3 12.48 19.14 32.66
C LEU A 3 13.47 20.27 33.02
N LEU A 4 14.75 19.96 33.20
CA LEU A 4 15.78 20.95 33.51
C LEU A 4 16.05 21.89 32.33
N VAL A 5 16.06 21.34 31.10
CA VAL A 5 16.20 22.12 29.86
C VAL A 5 14.99 23.04 29.65
N LEU A 6 13.78 22.54 29.93
CA LEU A 6 12.54 23.33 29.86
C LEU A 6 12.56 24.50 30.85
N LEU A 7 12.93 24.24 32.11
CA LEU A 7 13.01 25.28 33.15
C LEU A 7 14.07 26.35 32.85
N LEU A 8 15.20 25.93 32.29
CA LEU A 8 16.26 26.85 31.86
C LEU A 8 15.82 27.69 30.66
N GLY A 9 15.16 27.08 29.66
CA GLY A 9 14.59 27.80 28.52
C GLY A 9 13.51 28.81 28.90
N LEU A 10 12.62 28.43 29.83
CA LEU A 10 11.59 29.33 30.35
C LEU A 10 12.19 30.53 31.12
N SER A 11 13.29 30.28 31.85
CA SER A 11 14.04 31.31 32.57
C SER A 11 14.73 32.29 31.61
N VAL A 12 15.32 31.81 30.51
CA VAL A 12 15.88 32.69 29.48
C VAL A 12 14.79 33.53 28.83
N LEU A 13 13.66 32.92 28.44
CA LEU A 13 12.53 33.61 27.78
C LEU A 13 11.90 34.69 28.66
N ALA A 14 11.72 34.42 29.96
CA ALA A 14 11.16 35.40 30.88
C ALA A 14 12.12 36.58 31.13
N TRP A 15 13.43 36.32 31.20
CA TRP A 15 14.45 37.36 31.32
C TRP A 15 14.52 38.23 30.05
N THR A 16 14.61 37.61 28.86
CA THR A 16 14.64 38.35 27.58
C THR A 16 13.35 39.07 27.29
N GLY A 17 12.20 38.49 27.65
CA GLY A 17 10.88 39.13 27.53
C GLY A 17 10.77 40.37 28.40
N THR A 18 11.24 40.32 29.65
CA THR A 18 11.22 41.48 30.56
C THR A 18 12.14 42.60 30.06
N GLY A 19 13.35 42.25 29.63
CA GLY A 19 14.33 43.22 29.14
C GLY A 19 13.94 43.89 27.83
N LEU A 20 13.44 43.12 26.83
CA LEU A 20 12.93 43.70 25.58
C LEU A 20 11.71 44.60 25.82
N ALA A 21 10.83 44.20 26.74
CA ALA A 21 9.63 44.98 27.03
C ALA A 21 9.99 46.34 27.66
N GLY A 22 10.93 46.37 28.61
CA GLY A 22 11.49 47.60 29.17
C GLY A 22 12.18 48.46 28.10
N LEU A 23 13.00 47.86 27.25
CA LEU A 23 13.69 48.54 26.15
C LEU A 23 12.72 49.21 25.15
N LEU A 24 11.65 48.50 24.75
CA LEU A 24 10.67 49.02 23.80
C LEU A 24 9.73 50.07 24.39
N SER A 25 9.50 50.04 25.71
CA SER A 25 8.59 50.98 26.37
C SER A 25 9.29 52.24 26.89
N HIS A 26 10.54 52.14 27.33
CA HIS A 26 11.26 53.22 28.01
C HIS A 26 12.61 53.55 27.36
N GLY A 27 12.97 52.91 26.24
CA GLY A 27 14.17 53.23 25.45
C GLY A 27 15.50 52.75 26.04
N GLY A 28 15.48 52.02 27.15
CA GLY A 28 16.65 51.50 27.84
C GLY A 28 16.39 50.14 28.47
N TRP A 29 17.45 49.34 28.64
CA TRP A 29 17.33 48.07 29.34
C TRP A 29 17.11 48.34 30.84
N PRO A 30 16.09 47.74 31.48
CA PRO A 30 15.76 48.01 32.87
C PRO A 30 16.84 47.55 33.84
N ASP A 31 17.11 48.37 34.86
CA ASP A 31 18.13 48.09 35.88
C ASP A 31 17.69 46.92 36.79
N ASN A 32 18.65 46.15 37.32
CA ASN A 32 18.44 45.04 38.27
C ASN A 32 17.62 43.82 37.78
N VAL A 33 17.31 43.74 36.48
CA VAL A 33 16.74 42.52 35.86
C VAL A 33 17.84 41.48 35.64
N SER A 34 18.10 40.69 36.68
CA SER A 34 19.17 39.68 36.69
C SER A 34 18.67 38.27 36.39
N TYR A 35 19.43 37.55 35.54
CA TYR A 35 19.10 36.18 35.14
C TYR A 35 18.91 35.22 36.34
N GLY A 36 19.70 35.40 37.40
CA GLY A 36 19.65 34.55 38.60
C GLY A 36 18.35 34.62 39.40
N ARG A 37 17.53 35.68 39.23
CA ARG A 37 16.25 35.85 39.96
C ARG A 37 15.02 35.46 39.15
N THR A 38 15.20 35.15 37.87
CA THR A 38 14.12 34.80 36.95
C THR A 38 13.25 33.63 37.41
N PRO A 39 13.77 32.56 38.05
CA PRO A 39 12.93 31.47 38.56
C PRO A 39 11.91 31.92 39.64
N MET A 40 12.26 32.86 40.51
CA MET A 40 11.31 33.45 41.48
C MET A 40 10.32 34.38 40.79
N ALA A 41 10.78 35.19 39.84
CA ALA A 41 9.93 36.07 39.05
C ALA A 41 8.86 35.28 38.25
N ILE A 42 9.24 34.17 37.61
CA ILE A 42 8.32 33.25 36.93
C ILE A 42 7.27 32.72 37.91
N ARG A 43 7.69 32.27 39.10
CA ARG A 43 6.76 31.75 40.11
C ARG A 43 5.74 32.81 40.54
N GLN A 44 6.16 34.07 40.68
CA GLN A 44 5.27 35.17 41.03
C GLN A 44 4.35 35.58 39.87
N LEU A 45 4.84 35.57 38.63
CA LEU A 45 4.02 35.84 37.43
C LEU A 45 2.98 34.73 37.18
N VAL A 46 3.28 33.48 37.52
CA VAL A 46 2.29 32.39 37.46
C VAL A 46 1.19 32.59 38.51
N ALA A 47 1.53 33.10 39.69
CA ALA A 47 0.56 33.36 40.76
C ALA A 47 -0.23 34.67 40.54
N LYS A 48 0.40 35.69 39.96
CA LYS A 48 -0.16 37.02 39.70
C LYS A 48 0.30 37.53 38.32
N PRO A 49 -0.38 37.13 37.23
CA PRO A 49 0.09 37.38 35.86
C PRO A 49 0.11 38.85 35.43
N HIS A 50 -0.53 39.73 36.19
CA HIS A 50 -0.61 41.16 35.91
C HIS A 50 0.42 41.99 36.71
N ASP A 51 1.13 41.37 37.66
CA ASP A 51 1.99 42.06 38.63
C ASP A 51 3.48 41.93 38.26
N LEU A 52 3.89 42.65 37.21
CA LEU A 52 5.28 42.63 36.74
C LEU A 52 6.24 43.32 37.72
N ALA A 53 5.77 44.33 38.45
CA ALA A 53 6.54 45.01 39.50
C ALA A 53 6.76 44.11 40.71
N GLY A 54 5.76 43.30 41.09
CA GLY A 54 5.90 42.28 42.12
C GLY A 54 6.89 41.17 41.76
N ALA A 55 7.05 40.87 40.47
CA ALA A 55 8.00 39.88 39.95
C ALA A 55 9.47 40.37 39.97
N TRP A 56 9.68 41.69 39.94
CA TRP A 56 11.00 42.33 39.93
C TRP A 56 11.06 43.49 40.94
N PRO A 57 11.05 43.19 42.26
CA PRO A 57 10.88 44.21 43.30
C PRO A 57 12.03 45.21 43.42
N ASP A 58 13.23 44.84 42.96
CA ASP A 58 14.43 45.68 43.03
C ASP A 58 14.63 46.55 41.76
N THR A 59 13.70 46.47 40.80
CA THR A 59 13.70 47.31 39.59
C THR A 59 12.72 48.47 39.76
N PRO A 60 13.11 49.73 39.48
CA PRO A 60 12.21 50.87 39.60
C PRO A 60 10.92 50.66 38.76
N PRO A 61 9.71 50.83 39.34
CA PRO A 61 8.45 50.53 38.63
C PRO A 61 8.27 51.33 37.34
N GLY A 62 8.85 52.52 37.26
CA GLY A 62 8.82 53.38 36.07
C GLY A 62 9.72 52.94 34.91
N GLN A 63 10.47 51.84 35.06
CA GLN A 63 11.27 51.24 33.98
C GLN A 63 10.65 49.95 33.43
N LEU A 64 9.58 49.46 34.06
CA LEU A 64 8.91 48.21 33.68
C LEU A 64 7.74 48.50 32.73
N SER A 65 7.65 47.73 31.65
CA SER A 65 6.53 47.85 30.70
C SER A 65 5.20 47.42 31.31
N GLY A 66 4.09 47.82 30.71
CA GLY A 66 2.78 47.22 30.99
C GLY A 66 2.78 45.70 30.74
N TYR A 67 2.05 44.94 31.57
CA TYR A 67 2.01 43.46 31.54
C TYR A 67 1.68 42.88 30.15
N GLY A 68 0.83 43.56 29.36
CA GLY A 68 0.45 43.12 28.03
C GLY A 68 1.61 43.07 27.03
N LEU A 69 2.54 44.03 27.09
CA LEU A 69 3.71 44.06 26.21
C LEU A 69 4.69 42.93 26.56
N PHE A 70 4.90 42.69 27.85
CA PHE A 70 5.70 41.57 28.34
C PHE A 70 5.14 40.23 27.85
N TRP A 71 3.85 39.96 28.04
CA TRP A 71 3.23 38.69 27.61
C TRP A 71 3.23 38.54 26.09
N GLY A 72 3.01 39.61 25.32
CA GLY A 72 3.10 39.58 23.86
C GLY A 72 4.49 39.17 23.37
N LEU A 73 5.55 39.73 23.95
CA LEU A 73 6.93 39.38 23.60
C LEU A 73 7.30 37.97 24.07
N PHE A 74 6.88 37.57 25.27
CA PHE A 74 7.14 36.24 25.80
C PHE A 74 6.51 35.14 24.93
N ILE A 75 5.22 35.31 24.55
CA ILE A 75 4.51 34.36 23.68
C ILE A 75 5.12 34.34 22.27
N SER A 76 5.48 35.50 21.72
CA SER A 76 6.13 35.60 20.41
C SER A 76 7.47 34.86 20.38
N GLN A 77 8.32 35.05 21.41
CA GLN A 77 9.59 34.35 21.53
C GLN A 77 9.40 32.82 21.68
N LEU A 78 8.41 32.38 22.46
CA LEU A 78 8.07 30.96 22.62
C LEU A 78 7.61 30.33 21.28
N MET A 79 6.78 31.05 20.52
CA MET A 79 6.30 30.60 19.21
C MET A 79 7.46 30.45 18.22
N VAL A 80 8.34 31.46 18.12
CA VAL A 80 9.52 31.43 17.25
C VAL A 80 10.43 30.26 17.61
N LEU A 81 10.71 30.05 18.91
CA LEU A 81 11.56 28.95 19.36
C LEU A 81 10.95 27.58 19.03
N THR A 82 9.63 27.44 19.18
CA THR A 82 8.89 26.20 18.86
C THR A 82 8.98 25.90 17.35
N VAL A 83 8.70 26.89 16.51
CA VAL A 83 8.79 26.77 15.05
C VAL A 83 10.22 26.44 14.62
N LEU A 84 11.23 27.12 15.17
CA LEU A 84 12.64 26.86 14.87
C LEU A 84 13.06 25.43 15.28
N THR A 85 12.60 24.96 16.44
CA THR A 85 12.89 23.60 16.92
C THR A 85 12.30 22.54 15.99
N VAL A 86 11.04 22.69 15.59
CA VAL A 86 10.38 21.79 14.63
C VAL A 86 11.08 21.82 13.27
N PHE A 87 11.47 23.00 12.81
CA PHE A 87 12.19 23.18 11.55
C PHE A 87 13.56 22.50 11.57
N VAL A 88 14.37 22.72 12.61
CA VAL A 88 15.69 22.08 12.76
C VAL A 88 15.56 20.56 12.86
N LEU A 89 14.55 20.05 13.58
CA LEU A 89 14.29 18.62 13.67
C LEU A 89 13.92 18.02 12.29
N GLY A 90 13.08 18.72 11.51
CA GLY A 90 12.71 18.32 10.15
C GLY A 90 13.90 18.35 9.18
N VAL A 91 14.73 19.39 9.24
CA VAL A 91 15.92 19.52 8.38
C VAL A 91 16.98 18.48 8.74
N THR A 92 17.22 18.24 10.03
CA THR A 92 18.21 17.24 10.47
C THR A 92 17.76 15.80 10.20
N ALA A 93 16.47 15.49 10.30
CA ALA A 93 15.91 14.20 9.90
C ALA A 93 16.11 13.95 8.40
N ARG A 94 15.78 14.93 7.55
CA ARG A 94 16.03 14.85 6.10
C ARG A 94 17.52 14.73 5.78
N TRP A 95 18.37 15.49 6.46
CA TRP A 95 19.81 15.47 6.20
C TRP A 95 20.50 14.18 6.65
N ARG A 96 20.03 13.57 7.75
CA ARG A 96 20.48 12.24 8.19
C ARG A 96 20.05 11.16 7.22
N ALA A 97 18.81 11.20 6.71
CA ALA A 97 18.32 10.27 5.69
C ALA A 97 19.14 10.34 4.39
N VAL A 98 19.53 11.54 3.95
CA VAL A 98 20.39 11.73 2.76
C VAL A 98 21.84 11.28 3.02
N ARG A 99 22.34 11.41 4.26
CA ARG A 99 23.71 10.99 4.61
C ARG A 99 23.86 9.48 4.78
N THR A 100 22.84 8.78 5.27
CA THR A 100 22.84 7.30 5.32
C THR A 100 22.85 6.73 3.90
N GLN A 101 22.00 7.26 3.01
CA GLN A 101 22.00 6.87 1.58
C GLN A 101 23.35 7.14 0.88
N ARG A 102 24.03 8.25 1.17
CA ARG A 102 25.37 8.53 0.61
C ARG A 102 26.49 7.63 1.15
N ARG A 103 26.34 7.03 2.33
CA ARG A 103 27.33 6.08 2.89
C ARG A 103 27.19 4.72 2.23
N GLU A 104 25.95 4.28 1.98
CA GLU A 104 25.64 3.05 1.25
C GLU A 104 26.11 3.15 -0.21
N GLN A 105 25.82 4.27 -0.90
CA GLN A 105 26.31 4.50 -2.28
C GLN A 105 27.84 4.56 -2.39
N ARG A 106 28.55 5.03 -1.36
CA ARG A 106 30.03 5.04 -1.33
C ARG A 106 30.63 3.67 -1.00
N GLN A 107 29.90 2.80 -0.30
CA GLN A 107 30.29 1.41 -0.11
C GLN A 107 30.05 0.61 -1.40
N TYR A 108 28.88 0.75 -2.04
CA TYR A 108 28.58 0.11 -3.32
C TYR A 108 29.55 0.54 -4.43
N GLY A 109 29.83 1.84 -4.58
CA GLY A 109 30.81 2.33 -5.56
C GLY A 109 32.28 1.96 -5.25
N ARG A 110 32.59 1.52 -4.02
CA ARG A 110 33.92 0.97 -3.67
C ARG A 110 34.00 -0.53 -3.95
N TYR A 111 32.90 -1.26 -3.79
CA TYR A 111 32.79 -2.67 -4.17
C TYR A 111 32.82 -2.85 -5.70
N GLU A 112 32.13 -2.00 -6.47
CA GLU A 112 32.18 -2.03 -7.94
C GLU A 112 33.58 -1.67 -8.49
N ARG A 113 34.29 -0.73 -7.84
CA ARG A 113 35.63 -0.32 -8.30
C ARG A 113 36.70 -1.38 -8.02
N HIS A 114 36.60 -2.10 -6.89
CA HIS A 114 37.47 -3.25 -6.62
C HIS A 114 37.13 -4.46 -7.49
N GLY A 115 35.83 -4.71 -7.79
CA GLY A 115 35.41 -5.78 -8.69
C GLY A 115 35.83 -5.57 -10.15
N HIS A 116 35.90 -4.32 -10.62
CA HIS A 116 36.39 -4.00 -11.97
C HIS A 116 37.91 -3.95 -12.10
N GLU A 117 38.66 -3.67 -11.01
CA GLU A 117 40.13 -3.69 -11.04
C GLU A 117 40.71 -5.12 -10.90
N GLU A 118 40.02 -6.05 -10.24
CA GLU A 118 40.44 -7.46 -10.15
C GLU A 118 40.09 -8.30 -11.39
N ALA A 119 39.07 -7.90 -12.17
CA ALA A 119 38.67 -8.60 -13.40
C ALA A 119 39.49 -8.19 -14.65
N GLN A 120 40.42 -7.23 -14.53
CA GLN A 120 41.22 -6.70 -15.62
C GLN A 120 42.73 -6.83 -15.34
N GLN A 121 43.20 -8.04 -14.97
CA GLN A 121 44.61 -8.40 -15.07
C GLN A 121 44.78 -9.66 -15.94
N ASP A 122 45.50 -9.43 -17.03
CA ASP A 122 45.72 -10.21 -18.26
C ASP A 122 46.51 -11.52 -18.03
N PRO A 123 46.59 -12.43 -19.01
CA PRO A 123 47.73 -12.29 -19.93
C PRO A 123 47.44 -12.65 -21.39
N ALA A 124 47.91 -11.75 -22.26
CA ALA A 124 48.58 -11.99 -23.54
C ALA A 124 47.78 -12.70 -24.64
N ASP A 125 47.61 -12.02 -25.77
CA ASP A 125 47.87 -12.66 -27.06
C ASP A 125 48.09 -11.68 -28.22
N GLU A 126 48.78 -12.25 -29.19
CA GLU A 126 49.31 -11.77 -30.47
C GLU A 126 48.45 -10.81 -31.32
N PRO A 127 49.07 -10.06 -32.25
CA PRO A 127 48.38 -9.07 -33.05
C PRO A 127 47.62 -9.71 -34.23
N TYR A 128 46.29 -9.68 -34.19
CA TYR A 128 45.45 -10.01 -35.34
C TYR A 128 44.95 -8.75 -36.06
N GLU A 129 45.12 -8.74 -37.38
CA GLU A 129 44.76 -7.69 -38.32
C GLU A 129 43.24 -7.46 -38.43
N ARG A 130 42.88 -6.21 -38.68
CA ARG A 130 41.50 -5.71 -38.79
C ARG A 130 41.15 -5.50 -40.27
N PRO A 131 40.08 -6.08 -40.83
CA PRO A 131 39.60 -5.69 -42.15
C PRO A 131 38.56 -4.56 -42.07
N ASP A 132 38.72 -3.61 -42.98
CA ASP A 132 37.89 -2.42 -43.20
C ASP A 132 36.41 -2.73 -43.49
N GLY A 133 35.52 -1.98 -42.84
CA GLY A 133 34.09 -1.94 -43.19
C GLY A 133 33.77 -0.84 -44.22
N PRO A 134 32.86 -1.06 -45.18
CA PRO A 134 32.45 0.00 -46.10
C PRO A 134 31.29 0.82 -45.54
N ARG A 135 31.48 2.15 -45.56
CA ARG A 135 30.46 3.19 -45.41
C ARG A 135 29.44 3.15 -46.56
N ARG A 136 28.13 3.23 -46.25
CA ARG A 136 27.06 3.81 -47.10
C ARG A 136 26.04 4.50 -46.18
N ARG A 137 26.01 5.83 -46.08
CA ARG A 137 25.42 6.87 -46.95
C ARG A 137 23.88 6.81 -47.00
N ASN A 138 23.27 7.75 -46.26
CA ASN A 138 21.87 8.12 -46.26
C ASN A 138 21.41 8.72 -47.61
N THR A 139 20.25 8.26 -48.07
CA THR A 139 19.26 8.92 -48.95
C THR A 139 17.94 8.21 -48.64
N GLY A 140 16.83 8.82 -48.24
CA GLY A 140 16.10 9.89 -48.92
C GLY A 140 14.66 9.36 -49.16
N ALA A 141 13.66 10.09 -48.67
CA ALA A 141 12.24 9.74 -48.62
C ALA A 141 11.60 9.43 -49.98
N ARG A 142 10.54 8.60 -49.99
CA ARG A 142 9.39 8.68 -50.91
C ARG A 142 8.22 7.80 -50.46
N ASP A 143 7.02 8.31 -50.76
CA ASP A 143 5.67 7.81 -50.54
C ASP A 143 5.41 6.38 -51.04
N ALA A 144 4.52 5.65 -50.34
CA ALA A 144 3.73 4.57 -50.94
C ALA A 144 2.41 4.32 -50.17
N THR A 145 1.33 4.43 -50.93
CA THR A 145 -0.10 4.11 -50.69
C THR A 145 -0.35 2.64 -50.28
N PRO A 146 -1.41 2.31 -49.52
CA PRO A 146 -1.70 0.94 -49.08
C PRO A 146 -2.41 0.08 -50.16
N PRO A 147 -2.20 -1.26 -50.19
CA PRO A 147 -2.94 -2.19 -51.05
C PRO A 147 -4.24 -2.72 -50.40
N PRO A 148 -5.16 -3.31 -51.20
CA PRO A 148 -6.59 -3.50 -50.87
C PRO A 148 -6.91 -4.81 -50.12
N PRO A 149 -8.14 -4.98 -49.60
CA PRO A 149 -8.55 -6.19 -48.88
C PRO A 149 -9.10 -7.24 -49.85
N ASP A 150 -8.83 -8.53 -49.61
CA ASP A 150 -9.69 -9.58 -50.19
C ASP A 150 -9.55 -10.98 -49.55
N VAL A 151 -10.74 -11.56 -49.30
CA VAL A 151 -11.14 -12.98 -49.45
C VAL A 151 -10.83 -14.01 -48.33
N MET A 152 -11.87 -14.30 -47.53
CA MET A 152 -12.25 -15.65 -47.04
C MET A 152 -12.90 -16.45 -48.20
N PRO A 153 -12.96 -17.81 -48.30
CA PRO A 153 -13.31 -18.83 -47.26
C PRO A 153 -12.59 -20.22 -47.52
N PRO A 154 -13.01 -21.45 -47.09
CA PRO A 154 -14.23 -21.85 -46.37
C PRO A 154 -14.11 -22.80 -45.17
N ARG A 155 -15.24 -22.83 -44.45
CA ARG A 155 -15.61 -23.71 -43.34
C ARG A 155 -15.71 -25.17 -43.77
N HIS A 156 -15.21 -26.07 -42.93
CA HIS A 156 -15.66 -27.46 -42.92
C HIS A 156 -16.64 -27.68 -41.75
N TYR A 157 -17.84 -28.08 -42.13
CA TYR A 157 -18.85 -28.69 -41.27
C TYR A 157 -18.45 -30.15 -41.07
N LEU A 158 -18.46 -30.63 -39.82
CA LEU A 158 -18.57 -32.06 -39.55
C LEU A 158 -19.81 -32.32 -38.70
N THR A 159 -20.64 -33.16 -39.29
CA THR A 159 -22.00 -33.51 -38.97
C THR A 159 -22.06 -34.46 -37.78
N LYS A 160 -23.08 -34.26 -36.96
CA LYS A 160 -23.49 -35.11 -35.85
C LYS A 160 -24.36 -36.23 -36.42
N ASP A 161 -23.95 -37.48 -36.23
CA ASP A 161 -24.85 -38.63 -36.39
C ASP A 161 -24.79 -39.51 -35.15
N ALA A 162 -25.96 -39.79 -34.62
CA ALA A 162 -26.24 -40.68 -33.51
C ALA A 162 -26.94 -41.91 -34.06
N THR A 163 -26.54 -43.12 -33.65
CA THR A 163 -27.46 -44.27 -33.52
C THR A 163 -26.81 -45.41 -32.72
N ALA A 164 -27.50 -45.86 -31.67
CA ALA A 164 -27.37 -47.20 -31.08
C ALA A 164 -28.27 -48.19 -31.86
N PRO A 165 -28.09 -49.52 -31.76
CA PRO A 165 -28.73 -50.35 -30.69
C PRO A 165 -27.84 -51.51 -30.18
N ALA A 166 -27.81 -51.85 -28.88
CA ALA A 166 -28.70 -52.72 -28.10
C ALA A 166 -28.61 -54.24 -28.38
N TYR A 167 -28.13 -55.00 -27.38
CA TYR A 167 -28.71 -56.20 -26.72
C TYR A 167 -27.67 -57.28 -26.36
N GLY A 168 -27.79 -57.80 -25.13
CA GLY A 168 -27.22 -59.09 -24.74
C GLY A 168 -26.82 -59.22 -23.27
N THR A 169 -27.80 -59.40 -22.37
CA THR A 169 -27.57 -60.05 -21.07
C THR A 169 -27.48 -61.57 -21.28
N PRO A 170 -26.63 -62.29 -20.54
CA PRO A 170 -27.22 -63.18 -19.54
C PRO A 170 -26.47 -63.19 -18.19
N THR A 171 -27.30 -63.33 -17.15
CA THR A 171 -27.02 -63.65 -15.76
C THR A 171 -26.11 -64.87 -15.59
N GLN A 172 -25.10 -64.78 -14.72
CA GLN A 172 -24.81 -65.87 -13.77
C GLN A 172 -24.06 -65.40 -12.52
N ASP A 173 -24.49 -66.02 -11.44
CA ASP A 173 -24.21 -65.85 -10.02
C ASP A 173 -22.76 -66.27 -9.67
N GLN A 174 -22.02 -65.45 -8.92
CA GLN A 174 -20.81 -65.85 -8.16
C GLN A 174 -20.44 -64.79 -7.11
N GLY A 175 -20.34 -65.21 -5.86
CA GLY A 175 -20.12 -64.38 -4.67
C GLY A 175 -18.75 -63.70 -4.57
N PRO A 176 -18.52 -62.89 -3.52
CA PRO A 176 -17.38 -61.98 -3.45
C PRO A 176 -16.08 -62.74 -3.17
N ILE A 177 -15.13 -62.68 -4.11
CA ILE A 177 -13.73 -63.00 -3.87
C ILE A 177 -13.00 -61.67 -3.65
N THR A 178 -12.66 -61.40 -2.40
CA THR A 178 -11.76 -60.34 -1.99
C THR A 178 -10.36 -60.69 -2.47
N THR A 179 -9.92 -60.11 -3.59
CA THR A 179 -8.51 -60.14 -4.00
C THR A 179 -7.90 -58.78 -3.68
N GLU A 180 -7.20 -58.72 -2.55
CA GLU A 180 -6.42 -57.57 -2.09
C GLU A 180 -5.27 -57.35 -3.10
N LEU A 181 -5.37 -56.30 -3.91
CA LEU A 181 -4.26 -55.84 -4.74
C LEU A 181 -3.20 -55.22 -3.82
N PRO A 182 -1.90 -55.53 -3.99
CA PRO A 182 -0.85 -54.91 -3.19
C PRO A 182 -0.87 -53.40 -3.39
N PRO A 183 -0.62 -52.59 -2.34
CA PRO A 183 -0.69 -51.14 -2.44
C PRO A 183 0.38 -50.68 -3.42
N VAL A 184 -0.06 -50.04 -4.51
CA VAL A 184 0.80 -49.23 -5.38
C VAL A 184 1.47 -48.22 -4.47
N ALA A 185 2.81 -48.30 -4.36
CA ALA A 185 3.59 -47.31 -3.64
C ALA A 185 3.23 -45.93 -4.19
N ALA A 186 2.60 -45.10 -3.35
CA ALA A 186 2.27 -43.74 -3.69
C ALA A 186 3.58 -43.03 -4.08
N VAL A 187 3.68 -42.64 -5.35
CA VAL A 187 4.68 -41.67 -5.78
C VAL A 187 4.49 -40.45 -4.89
N PRO A 188 5.50 -40.00 -4.14
CA PRO A 188 5.36 -38.80 -3.33
C PRO A 188 4.97 -37.65 -4.25
N GLY A 189 3.77 -37.07 -4.05
CA GLY A 189 3.38 -35.85 -4.74
C GLY A 189 4.43 -34.75 -4.52
N PRO A 190 4.47 -33.72 -5.40
CA PRO A 190 5.40 -32.61 -5.22
C PRO A 190 5.26 -32.08 -3.80
N ARG A 191 6.39 -32.04 -3.08
CA ARG A 191 6.47 -31.55 -1.70
C ARG A 191 5.81 -30.18 -1.65
N THR A 192 4.71 -30.05 -0.93
CA THR A 192 4.02 -28.77 -0.71
C THR A 192 5.02 -27.83 -0.08
N ALA A 193 5.51 -26.85 -0.84
CA ALA A 193 6.31 -25.78 -0.28
C ALA A 193 5.54 -25.11 0.87
N PRO A 194 6.22 -24.60 1.92
CA PRO A 194 5.55 -23.98 3.04
C PRO A 194 4.68 -22.82 2.55
N GLN A 195 3.38 -22.89 2.81
CA GLN A 195 2.45 -21.81 2.42
C GLN A 195 2.76 -20.50 3.14
N VAL A 196 3.46 -20.56 4.28
CA VAL A 196 3.91 -19.39 5.06
C VAL A 196 5.37 -19.54 5.46
N LEU A 197 6.21 -18.57 5.10
CA LEU A 197 7.62 -18.48 5.48
C LEU A 197 7.85 -17.20 6.29
N TYR A 198 8.53 -17.34 7.43
CA TYR A 198 8.95 -16.22 8.25
C TYR A 198 10.45 -15.96 8.08
N GLY A 199 10.84 -14.70 7.89
CA GLY A 199 12.25 -14.37 7.79
C GLY A 199 12.56 -12.91 7.46
N ALA A 200 13.84 -12.58 7.61
CA ALA A 200 14.40 -11.33 7.14
C ALA A 200 14.45 -11.29 5.60
N PRO A 201 14.70 -10.12 4.98
CA PRO A 201 14.70 -9.97 3.52
C PRO A 201 15.58 -10.98 2.78
N HIS A 202 16.76 -11.32 3.31
CA HIS A 202 17.67 -12.30 2.68
C HIS A 202 17.13 -13.74 2.65
N THR A 203 16.12 -14.06 3.46
CA THR A 203 15.41 -15.35 3.43
C THR A 203 14.19 -15.28 2.50
N ARG A 204 13.44 -14.17 2.57
CA ARG A 204 12.18 -14.01 1.81
C ARG A 204 12.42 -13.73 0.33
N HIS A 205 13.38 -12.86 -0.01
CA HIS A 205 13.70 -12.46 -1.39
C HIS A 205 13.95 -13.65 -2.33
N PRO A 206 14.91 -14.57 -2.04
CA PRO A 206 15.14 -15.71 -2.93
C PRO A 206 13.92 -16.63 -3.04
N ALA A 207 13.15 -16.80 -1.95
CA ALA A 207 11.91 -17.60 -1.98
C ALA A 207 10.83 -16.95 -2.86
N ALA A 208 10.67 -15.63 -2.80
CA ALA A 208 9.75 -14.88 -3.65
C ALA A 208 10.15 -15.00 -5.13
N VAL A 209 11.42 -14.74 -5.45
CA VAL A 209 11.95 -14.81 -6.83
C VAL A 209 11.77 -16.21 -7.41
N GLN A 210 12.12 -17.24 -6.65
CA GLN A 210 11.96 -18.63 -7.09
C GLN A 210 10.49 -18.96 -7.35
N ALA A 211 9.57 -18.62 -6.43
CA ALA A 211 8.15 -18.89 -6.60
C ALA A 211 7.53 -18.15 -7.80
N ILE A 212 8.00 -16.94 -8.12
CA ILE A 212 7.55 -16.19 -9.31
C ILE A 212 8.04 -16.85 -10.61
N GLN A 213 9.26 -17.37 -10.60
CA GLN A 213 9.83 -18.08 -11.75
C GLN A 213 9.15 -19.45 -11.98
N ASP A 214 8.80 -20.14 -10.89
CA ASP A 214 8.12 -21.44 -10.93
C ASP A 214 6.63 -21.35 -11.28
N ALA A 215 6.02 -20.16 -11.21
CA ALA A 215 4.63 -19.97 -11.58
C ALA A 215 4.43 -20.20 -13.09
N GLU A 216 3.73 -21.25 -13.49
CA GLU A 216 3.46 -21.49 -14.93
C GLU A 216 2.29 -20.64 -15.45
N GLY A 217 1.30 -20.38 -14.58
CA GLY A 217 0.10 -19.62 -14.88
C GLY A 217 0.19 -18.13 -14.55
N PRO A 218 -0.95 -17.43 -14.47
CA PRO A 218 -0.98 -16.04 -14.05
C PRO A 218 -0.53 -15.88 -12.61
N ALA A 219 -0.05 -14.68 -12.24
CA ALA A 219 0.44 -14.44 -10.88
C ALA A 219 0.06 -13.06 -10.33
N LEU A 220 -0.21 -13.01 -9.02
CA LEU A 220 -0.25 -11.78 -8.23
C LEU A 220 0.97 -11.77 -7.31
N VAL A 221 1.81 -10.75 -7.46
CA VAL A 221 2.99 -10.53 -6.63
C VAL A 221 2.77 -9.28 -5.79
N ILE A 222 2.82 -9.42 -4.47
CA ILE A 222 2.89 -8.28 -3.54
C ILE A 222 4.31 -8.23 -3.02
N THR A 223 4.95 -7.06 -3.02
CA THR A 223 6.33 -6.94 -2.50
C THR A 223 6.63 -5.54 -1.98
N SER A 224 7.48 -5.48 -0.95
CA SER A 224 8.10 -4.24 -0.48
C SER A 224 9.40 -3.90 -1.22
N ASP A 225 9.93 -4.87 -1.98
CA ASP A 225 11.23 -4.81 -2.63
C ASP A 225 11.06 -4.68 -4.15
N PRO A 226 11.38 -3.51 -4.74
CA PRO A 226 11.27 -3.31 -6.18
C PRO A 226 12.27 -4.16 -6.98
N THR A 227 13.32 -4.71 -6.36
CA THR A 227 14.28 -5.59 -7.04
C THR A 227 13.64 -6.91 -7.43
N VAL A 228 12.67 -7.42 -6.67
CA VAL A 228 11.88 -8.62 -7.03
C VAL A 228 11.23 -8.43 -8.40
N TRP A 229 10.61 -7.28 -8.65
CA TRP A 229 10.05 -6.96 -9.97
C TRP A 229 11.14 -6.87 -11.04
N ALA A 230 12.23 -6.15 -10.76
CA ALA A 230 13.31 -5.94 -11.73
C ALA A 230 13.96 -7.27 -12.20
N GLU A 231 14.14 -8.21 -11.28
CA GLU A 231 14.76 -9.52 -11.53
C GLU A 231 13.83 -10.50 -12.27
N THR A 232 12.51 -10.40 -12.07
CA THR A 232 11.56 -11.42 -12.55
C THR A 232 10.69 -10.96 -13.73
N LYS A 233 10.55 -9.66 -13.97
CA LYS A 233 9.68 -9.12 -15.03
C LYS A 233 9.99 -9.68 -16.43
N ASP A 234 11.26 -9.87 -16.78
CA ASP A 234 11.64 -10.26 -18.14
C ASP A 234 11.38 -11.75 -18.39
N ALA A 235 11.46 -12.58 -17.34
CA ALA A 235 11.02 -13.97 -17.41
C ALA A 235 9.50 -14.05 -17.53
N ARG A 236 8.77 -13.28 -16.70
CA ARG A 236 7.30 -13.24 -16.72
C ARG A 236 6.73 -12.70 -18.03
N ALA A 237 7.39 -11.73 -18.66
CA ALA A 237 6.99 -11.15 -19.94
C ALA A 237 6.99 -12.16 -21.10
N LYS A 238 7.68 -13.31 -20.94
CA LYS A 238 7.64 -14.41 -21.92
C LYS A 238 6.38 -15.25 -21.83
N LEU A 239 5.67 -15.20 -20.70
CA LEU A 239 4.47 -15.99 -20.42
C LEU A 239 3.18 -15.19 -20.65
N GLY A 240 3.20 -13.89 -20.36
CA GLY A 240 2.04 -13.02 -20.52
C GLY A 240 2.33 -11.55 -20.19
N PRO A 241 1.31 -10.67 -20.18
CA PRO A 241 1.48 -9.26 -19.86
C PRO A 241 1.99 -9.06 -18.43
N VAL A 242 2.97 -8.17 -18.26
CA VAL A 242 3.52 -7.80 -16.94
C VAL A 242 3.02 -6.41 -16.57
N LEU A 243 2.18 -6.36 -15.53
CA LEU A 243 1.59 -5.14 -15.01
C LEU A 243 2.25 -4.77 -13.69
N VAL A 244 2.41 -3.47 -13.45
CA VAL A 244 2.96 -2.95 -12.19
C VAL A 244 2.03 -1.88 -11.65
N TYR A 245 1.38 -2.15 -10.54
CA TYR A 245 0.69 -1.15 -9.74
C TYR A 245 1.63 -0.69 -8.61
N ASP A 246 2.20 0.48 -8.83
CA ASP A 246 3.15 1.11 -7.90
C ASP A 246 2.82 2.61 -7.80
N PRO A 247 1.78 2.95 -7.01
CA PRO A 247 1.39 4.33 -6.78
C PRO A 247 2.45 5.11 -5.99
N GLY A 248 3.50 4.48 -5.44
CA GLY A 248 4.58 5.13 -4.71
C GLY A 248 5.81 5.47 -5.55
N HIS A 249 5.85 5.01 -6.81
CA HIS A 249 6.96 5.17 -7.74
C HIS A 249 8.29 4.54 -7.26
N LEU A 250 8.23 3.36 -6.66
CA LEU A 250 9.36 2.59 -6.17
C LEU A 250 10.13 1.82 -7.27
N CYS A 251 9.44 1.31 -8.29
CA CYS A 251 10.05 0.62 -9.43
C CYS A 251 10.61 1.61 -10.45
N ASP A 252 11.70 1.28 -11.15
CA ASP A 252 12.21 2.11 -12.26
C ASP A 252 11.49 1.78 -13.58
N THR A 253 10.27 2.27 -13.73
CA THR A 253 9.49 2.13 -14.98
C THR A 253 8.52 3.29 -15.20
N PRO A 254 8.38 3.78 -16.44
CA PRO A 254 7.31 4.70 -16.79
C PRO A 254 5.96 3.99 -17.05
N ALA A 255 5.97 2.67 -17.31
CA ALA A 255 4.79 1.89 -17.64
C ALA A 255 4.13 1.34 -16.35
N ARG A 256 3.35 2.19 -15.68
CA ARG A 256 2.61 1.85 -14.46
C ARG A 256 1.13 1.69 -14.77
N LEU A 257 0.53 0.63 -14.25
CA LEU A 257 -0.90 0.44 -14.29
C LEU A 257 -1.57 1.52 -13.43
N HIS A 258 -2.60 2.18 -13.97
CA HIS A 258 -3.51 2.99 -13.18
C HIS A 258 -4.81 2.23 -12.96
N TRP A 259 -5.37 2.32 -11.76
CA TRP A 259 -6.55 1.56 -11.39
C TRP A 259 -7.53 2.41 -10.60
N SER A 260 -8.78 2.49 -11.04
CA SER A 260 -9.83 3.18 -10.27
C SER A 260 -10.38 2.25 -9.19
N PRO A 261 -10.33 2.62 -7.89
CA PRO A 261 -10.95 1.81 -6.84
C PRO A 261 -12.48 1.71 -6.93
N THR A 262 -13.14 2.56 -7.74
CA THR A 262 -14.58 2.44 -8.04
C THR A 262 -14.90 1.43 -9.13
N ALA A 263 -13.90 0.87 -9.81
CA ALA A 263 -14.13 -0.11 -10.87
C ALA A 263 -14.92 -1.33 -10.33
N GLY A 264 -16.03 -1.64 -10.99
CA GLY A 264 -16.96 -2.72 -10.62
C GLY A 264 -17.88 -2.41 -9.45
N CYS A 265 -17.75 -1.25 -8.80
CA CYS A 265 -18.59 -0.88 -7.64
C CYS A 265 -20.02 -0.48 -8.04
N GLU A 266 -20.39 -0.55 -9.33
CA GLU A 266 -21.79 -0.56 -9.76
C GLU A 266 -22.54 -1.76 -9.17
N ASP A 267 -21.83 -2.85 -8.87
CA ASP A 267 -22.31 -3.94 -8.05
C ASP A 267 -22.12 -3.62 -6.55
N ALA A 268 -23.19 -3.75 -5.77
CA ALA A 268 -23.20 -3.31 -4.37
C ALA A 268 -22.31 -4.20 -3.47
N ASP A 269 -22.25 -5.50 -3.74
CA ASP A 269 -21.42 -6.44 -3.00
C ASP A 269 -19.93 -6.19 -3.28
N THR A 270 -19.60 -5.88 -4.53
CA THR A 270 -18.26 -5.41 -4.94
C THR A 270 -17.88 -4.11 -4.24
N ALA A 271 -18.81 -3.15 -4.12
CA ALA A 271 -18.57 -1.91 -3.40
C ALA A 271 -18.33 -2.14 -1.89
N ASP A 272 -19.05 -3.09 -1.26
CA ASP A 272 -18.85 -3.46 0.15
C ASP A 272 -17.50 -4.15 0.37
N ALA A 273 -17.16 -5.15 -0.47
CA ALA A 273 -15.87 -5.83 -0.42
C ALA A 273 -14.70 -4.86 -0.67
N ARG A 274 -14.86 -3.92 -1.61
CA ARG A 274 -13.89 -2.85 -1.88
C ARG A 274 -13.71 -1.94 -0.66
N ALA A 275 -14.81 -1.53 -0.03
CA ALA A 275 -14.77 -0.69 1.16
C ALA A 275 -14.07 -1.40 2.33
N ALA A 276 -14.38 -2.68 2.54
CA ALA A 276 -13.73 -3.51 3.55
C ALA A 276 -12.21 -3.59 3.32
N ALA A 277 -11.77 -3.84 2.08
CA ALA A 277 -10.35 -3.91 1.74
C ALA A 277 -9.61 -2.56 1.86
N LEU A 278 -10.24 -1.45 1.46
CA LEU A 278 -9.68 -0.10 1.64
C LEU A 278 -9.51 0.26 3.13
N LEU A 279 -10.43 -0.17 3.99
CA LEU A 279 -10.39 0.13 5.42
C LEU A 279 -9.53 -0.85 6.22
N ALA A 280 -9.25 -2.05 5.70
CA ALA A 280 -8.53 -3.10 6.42
C ALA A 280 -7.22 -2.64 7.08
N PRO A 281 -6.34 -1.86 6.41
CA PRO A 281 -5.10 -1.37 7.03
C PRO A 281 -5.29 -0.48 8.25
N VAL A 282 -6.36 0.33 8.26
CA VAL A 282 -6.61 1.32 9.32
C VAL A 282 -7.61 0.84 10.35
N ARG A 283 -8.20 -0.36 10.16
CA ARG A 283 -9.29 -0.86 11.00
C ARG A 283 -8.84 -0.98 12.47
N PRO A 284 -9.60 -0.41 13.42
CA PRO A 284 -9.28 -0.54 14.84
C PRO A 284 -9.47 -1.99 15.31
N ARG A 285 -8.70 -2.37 16.34
CA ARG A 285 -8.72 -3.75 16.89
C ARG A 285 -9.65 -3.92 18.07
N ALA A 286 -9.88 -2.84 18.82
CA ALA A 286 -10.69 -2.91 20.02
C ALA A 286 -12.14 -3.19 19.63
N LEU A 287 -12.75 -4.19 20.25
CA LEU A 287 -14.15 -4.58 19.97
C LEU A 287 -15.12 -3.42 20.20
N MET A 288 -14.81 -2.53 21.16
CA MET A 288 -15.58 -1.32 21.42
C MET A 288 -15.64 -0.38 20.20
N ASP A 289 -14.65 -0.42 19.32
CA ASP A 289 -14.57 0.41 18.12
C ASP A 289 -15.17 -0.26 16.87
N ALA A 290 -15.64 -1.51 16.98
CA ALA A 290 -16.16 -2.28 15.85
C ALA A 290 -17.35 -1.58 15.17
N ALA A 291 -18.28 -1.04 15.96
CA ALA A 291 -19.43 -0.33 15.43
C ALA A 291 -19.05 0.91 14.60
N MET A 292 -17.96 1.59 14.95
CA MET A 292 -17.46 2.76 14.23
C MET A 292 -16.76 2.33 12.94
N ALA A 293 -16.04 1.21 12.95
CA ALA A 293 -15.48 0.61 11.74
C ALA A 293 -16.57 0.13 10.76
N ASP A 294 -17.64 -0.48 11.26
CA ASP A 294 -18.78 -0.92 10.44
C ASP A 294 -19.53 0.27 9.83
N MET A 295 -19.66 1.36 10.58
CA MET A 295 -20.20 2.62 10.05
C MET A 295 -19.29 3.21 8.97
N ALA A 296 -17.96 3.19 9.15
CA ALA A 296 -17.02 3.66 8.14
C ALA A 296 -17.11 2.84 6.84
N GLN A 297 -17.21 1.52 6.95
CA GLN A 297 -17.43 0.64 5.80
C GLN A 297 -18.77 0.94 5.12
N THR A 298 -19.83 1.16 5.91
CA THR A 298 -21.15 1.56 5.39
C THR A 298 -21.11 2.89 4.63
N LEU A 299 -20.41 3.90 5.14
CA LEU A 299 -20.26 5.18 4.45
C LEU A 299 -19.46 4.99 3.16
N LEU A 300 -18.30 4.32 3.23
CA LEU A 300 -17.41 4.14 2.10
C LEU A 300 -18.02 3.31 0.98
N ARG A 301 -18.73 2.20 1.28
CA ARG A 301 -19.41 1.39 0.25
C ARG A 301 -20.48 2.18 -0.49
N CYS A 302 -21.26 3.00 0.22
CA CYS A 302 -22.29 3.83 -0.38
C CYS A 302 -21.68 4.90 -1.30
N TRP A 303 -20.57 5.52 -0.88
CA TRP A 303 -19.85 6.49 -1.71
C TRP A 303 -19.19 5.86 -2.93
N LEU A 304 -18.58 4.69 -2.80
CA LEU A 304 -18.00 3.95 -3.93
C LEU A 304 -19.07 3.60 -4.94
N HIS A 305 -20.20 3.05 -4.49
CA HIS A 305 -21.31 2.70 -5.36
C HIS A 305 -21.93 3.92 -6.04
N ALA A 306 -22.18 5.00 -5.29
CA ALA A 306 -22.68 6.26 -5.84
C ALA A 306 -21.73 6.83 -6.91
N ALA A 307 -20.42 6.78 -6.68
CA ALA A 307 -19.44 7.24 -7.64
C ALA A 307 -19.41 6.34 -8.89
N ALA A 308 -19.49 5.02 -8.74
CA ALA A 308 -19.48 4.09 -9.86
C ALA A 308 -20.72 4.25 -10.76
N VAL A 309 -21.93 4.24 -10.18
CA VAL A 309 -23.16 4.31 -10.98
C VAL A 309 -23.33 5.64 -11.73
N ASP A 310 -22.83 6.75 -11.18
CA ASP A 310 -22.87 8.09 -11.79
C ASP A 310 -21.56 8.45 -12.53
N ALA A 311 -20.68 7.46 -12.77
CA ALA A 311 -19.40 7.60 -13.46
C ALA A 311 -18.51 8.75 -12.94
N ARG A 312 -18.48 8.94 -11.61
CA ARG A 312 -17.65 9.95 -10.95
C ARG A 312 -16.22 9.43 -10.74
N PRO A 313 -15.20 10.31 -10.91
CA PRO A 313 -13.83 9.94 -10.63
C PRO A 313 -13.63 9.66 -9.14
N PHE A 314 -12.70 8.76 -8.80
CA PHE A 314 -12.47 8.34 -7.41
C PHE A 314 -12.15 9.50 -6.45
N LYS A 315 -11.55 10.59 -6.94
CA LYS A 315 -11.33 11.82 -6.15
C LYS A 315 -12.62 12.39 -5.52
N GLN A 316 -13.79 12.11 -6.12
CA GLN A 316 -15.07 12.52 -5.57
C GLN A 316 -15.42 11.75 -4.29
N VAL A 317 -15.08 10.46 -4.21
CA VAL A 317 -15.26 9.64 -3.00
C VAL A 317 -14.44 10.23 -1.85
N HIS A 318 -13.17 10.61 -2.11
CA HIS A 318 -12.36 11.31 -1.12
C HIS A 318 -13.04 12.60 -0.66
N ARG A 319 -13.55 13.42 -1.59
CA ARG A 319 -14.23 14.68 -1.26
C ARG A 319 -15.43 14.46 -0.32
N TRP A 320 -16.26 13.46 -0.61
CA TRP A 320 -17.38 13.09 0.26
C TRP A 320 -16.93 12.60 1.63
N ALA A 321 -15.85 11.80 1.69
CA ALA A 321 -15.27 11.32 2.94
C ALA A 321 -14.75 12.45 3.85
N GLN A 322 -14.31 13.57 3.28
CA GLN A 322 -13.91 14.78 4.02
C GLN A 322 -15.12 15.65 4.44
N GLY A 323 -16.35 15.17 4.26
CA GLY A 323 -17.58 15.91 4.56
C GLY A 323 -18.06 16.86 3.46
N GLY A 324 -17.27 17.04 2.40
CA GLY A 324 -17.62 17.92 1.28
C GLY A 324 -18.68 17.29 0.37
N GLY A 325 -19.91 17.78 0.40
CA GLY A 325 -20.95 17.40 -0.57
C GLY A 325 -21.56 16.01 -0.35
N ALA A 326 -21.54 15.46 0.88
CA ALA A 326 -22.06 14.11 1.17
C ALA A 326 -23.53 13.89 0.74
N HIS A 327 -24.37 14.93 0.76
CA HIS A 327 -25.76 14.87 0.28
C HIS A 327 -25.87 14.64 -1.23
N GLU A 328 -24.83 14.97 -2.02
CA GLU A 328 -24.78 14.68 -3.45
C GLU A 328 -24.82 13.16 -3.69
N ALA A 329 -24.05 12.39 -2.91
CA ALA A 329 -24.07 10.93 -3.00
C ALA A 329 -25.44 10.36 -2.65
N VAL A 330 -26.10 10.87 -1.60
CA VAL A 330 -27.47 10.47 -1.23
C VAL A 330 -28.44 10.74 -2.38
N ARG A 331 -28.35 11.92 -3.02
CA ARG A 331 -29.18 12.26 -4.17
C ARG A 331 -28.95 11.30 -5.34
N ILE A 332 -27.68 11.03 -5.68
CA ILE A 332 -27.31 10.08 -6.74
C ILE A 332 -27.95 8.72 -6.46
N LEU A 333 -27.76 8.17 -5.27
CA LEU A 333 -28.31 6.86 -4.88
C LEU A 333 -29.84 6.82 -4.90
N ARG A 334 -30.51 7.95 -4.66
CA ARG A 334 -31.98 8.04 -4.65
C ARG A 334 -32.57 8.15 -6.06
N THR A 335 -31.86 8.77 -7.01
CA THR A 335 -32.42 9.09 -8.33
C THR A 335 -31.85 8.23 -9.47
N HIS A 336 -30.67 7.63 -9.31
CA HIS A 336 -30.02 6.92 -10.39
C HIS A 336 -30.63 5.52 -10.58
N PRO A 337 -31.05 5.12 -11.80
CA PRO A 337 -31.80 3.88 -12.02
C PRO A 337 -30.98 2.60 -11.75
N LYS A 338 -29.65 2.68 -11.82
CA LYS A 338 -28.75 1.57 -11.50
C LYS A 338 -28.31 1.52 -10.03
N ALA A 339 -28.76 2.47 -9.19
CA ALA A 339 -28.40 2.45 -7.78
C ALA A 339 -29.09 1.29 -7.07
N ALA A 340 -28.35 0.55 -6.25
CA ALA A 340 -28.91 -0.54 -5.47
C ALA A 340 -29.93 -0.01 -4.45
N SER A 341 -31.07 -0.69 -4.38
CA SER A 341 -32.18 -0.31 -3.52
C SER A 341 -31.75 -0.24 -2.06
N GLY A 342 -32.26 0.74 -1.33
CA GLY A 342 -32.00 0.93 0.10
C GLY A 342 -30.68 1.63 0.45
N LEU A 343 -29.67 1.68 -0.45
CA LEU A 343 -28.39 2.34 -0.15
C LEU A 343 -28.52 3.84 0.11
N ALA A 344 -29.48 4.52 -0.54
CA ALA A 344 -29.75 5.93 -0.28
C ALA A 344 -30.20 6.17 1.17
N GLY A 345 -31.15 5.36 1.66
CA GLY A 345 -31.65 5.45 3.04
C GLY A 345 -30.62 5.00 4.07
N LEU A 346 -29.83 3.97 3.74
CA LEU A 346 -28.72 3.52 4.56
C LEU A 346 -27.65 4.62 4.73
N LEU A 347 -27.25 5.28 3.64
CA LEU A 347 -26.30 6.38 3.67
C LEU A 347 -26.85 7.58 4.46
N GLU A 348 -28.10 7.96 4.21
CA GLU A 348 -28.77 9.05 4.93
C GLU A 348 -28.82 8.75 6.43
N SER A 349 -29.24 7.55 6.82
CA SER A 349 -29.24 7.08 8.21
C SER A 349 -27.84 7.16 8.82
N ALA A 350 -26.80 6.68 8.12
CA ALA A 350 -25.42 6.73 8.63
C ALA A 350 -24.90 8.18 8.80
N LEU A 351 -25.30 9.10 7.92
CA LEU A 351 -24.92 10.52 7.98
C LEU A 351 -25.69 11.31 9.06
N THR A 352 -26.91 10.90 9.42
CA THR A 352 -27.74 11.59 10.43
C THR A 352 -27.75 10.88 11.80
N SER A 353 -27.11 9.71 11.91
CA SER A 353 -26.93 8.97 13.17
C SER A 353 -26.06 9.72 14.20
N TYR A 354 -25.75 9.06 15.32
CA TYR A 354 -24.90 9.55 16.42
C TYR A 354 -23.69 10.38 15.92
N PRO A 355 -23.66 11.69 16.19
CA PRO A 355 -22.65 12.59 15.62
C PRO A 355 -21.20 12.19 15.89
N GLU A 356 -20.92 11.72 17.12
CA GLU A 356 -19.59 11.29 17.54
C GLU A 356 -19.14 10.02 16.78
N ARG A 357 -20.01 9.01 16.66
CA ARG A 357 -19.69 7.79 15.90
C ARG A 357 -19.46 8.09 14.44
N ARG A 358 -20.29 8.97 13.86
CA ARG A 358 -20.14 9.43 12.47
C ARG A 358 -18.82 10.16 12.27
N GLU A 359 -18.44 11.04 13.18
CA GLU A 359 -17.17 11.77 13.09
C GLU A 359 -15.98 10.80 13.13
N ILE A 360 -15.97 9.83 14.05
CA ILE A 360 -14.93 8.79 14.11
C ILE A 360 -14.89 7.96 12.82
N ALA A 361 -16.05 7.55 12.30
CA ALA A 361 -16.14 6.79 11.04
C ALA A 361 -15.64 7.59 9.82
N GLN A 362 -15.96 8.88 9.76
CA GLN A 362 -15.44 9.80 8.73
C GLN A 362 -13.94 9.98 8.86
N GLN A 363 -13.41 10.18 10.08
CA GLN A 363 -11.97 10.28 10.33
C GLN A 363 -11.23 9.00 9.92
N LEU A 364 -11.81 7.83 10.18
CA LEU A 364 -11.26 6.54 9.75
C LEU A 364 -11.19 6.43 8.23
N THR A 365 -12.27 6.83 7.54
CA THR A 365 -12.31 6.83 6.07
C THR A 365 -11.35 7.85 5.46
N ALA A 366 -11.31 9.07 6.00
CA ALA A 366 -10.38 10.12 5.61
C ALA A 366 -8.92 9.68 5.80
N ARG A 367 -8.63 8.93 6.87
CA ARG A 367 -7.30 8.37 7.13
C ARG A 367 -6.91 7.32 6.09
N ALA A 368 -7.80 6.36 5.79
CA ALA A 368 -7.58 5.37 4.73
C ALA A 368 -7.29 6.03 3.37
N LEU A 369 -7.93 7.16 3.08
CA LEU A 369 -7.79 7.86 1.81
C LEU A 369 -6.78 9.01 1.83
N SER A 370 -6.02 9.19 2.91
CA SER A 370 -5.15 10.35 3.14
C SER A 370 -4.02 10.49 2.10
N SER A 371 -3.56 9.39 1.51
CA SER A 371 -2.53 9.35 0.48
C SER A 371 -2.94 10.00 -0.84
N LEU A 372 -4.24 10.16 -1.10
CA LEU A 372 -4.76 10.92 -2.24
C LEU A 372 -4.48 12.43 -2.12
N SER A 373 -3.87 12.93 -1.03
CA SER A 373 -3.29 14.28 -1.03
C SER A 373 -2.11 14.41 -2.00
N SER A 374 -1.39 13.30 -2.26
CA SER A 374 -0.33 13.21 -3.26
C SER A 374 -0.90 13.20 -4.68
N VAL A 375 -0.27 13.96 -5.59
CA VAL A 375 -0.66 14.01 -7.02
C VAL A 375 -0.50 12.65 -7.69
N HIS A 376 0.70 12.06 -7.60
CA HIS A 376 1.02 10.77 -8.21
C HIS A 376 0.08 9.63 -7.78
N ILE A 377 -0.33 9.58 -6.50
CA ILE A 377 -1.29 8.57 -6.00
C ILE A 377 -2.71 8.81 -6.56
N ARG A 378 -3.14 10.08 -6.71
CA ARG A 378 -4.42 10.40 -7.37
C ARG A 378 -4.41 10.02 -8.84
N ASP A 379 -3.28 10.26 -9.52
CA ASP A 379 -3.11 9.92 -10.93
C ASP A 379 -3.15 8.40 -11.12
N ALA A 380 -2.52 7.63 -10.22
CA ALA A 380 -2.61 6.17 -10.18
C ALA A 380 -4.04 5.64 -9.96
N CYS A 381 -4.95 6.46 -9.42
CA CYS A 381 -6.38 6.13 -9.28
C CYS A 381 -7.22 6.51 -10.52
N THR A 382 -6.59 7.07 -11.56
CA THR A 382 -7.25 7.55 -12.77
C THR A 382 -6.78 6.69 -13.95
N PRO A 383 -7.51 5.63 -14.31
CA PRO A 383 -7.10 4.69 -15.34
C PRO A 383 -6.97 5.37 -16.70
N ASN A 384 -5.95 4.97 -17.45
CA ASN A 384 -5.84 5.27 -18.88
C ASN A 384 -6.82 4.38 -19.66
N ARG A 385 -6.99 4.68 -20.97
CA ARG A 385 -7.96 4.00 -21.83
C ARG A 385 -7.84 2.47 -21.82
N THR A 386 -6.62 1.94 -21.73
CA THR A 386 -6.34 0.50 -21.83
C THR A 386 -6.25 -0.21 -20.49
N ASP A 387 -6.03 0.53 -19.38
CA ASP A 387 -5.66 -0.08 -18.10
C ASP A 387 -6.72 -1.06 -17.57
N SER A 388 -8.00 -0.69 -17.65
CA SER A 388 -9.09 -1.56 -17.21
C SER A 388 -9.15 -2.84 -18.03
N LEU A 389 -9.03 -2.74 -19.36
CA LEU A 389 -9.05 -3.91 -20.23
C LEU A 389 -7.86 -4.84 -19.96
N THR A 390 -6.67 -4.27 -19.81
CA THR A 390 -5.45 -5.03 -19.53
C THR A 390 -5.50 -5.70 -18.16
N LEU A 391 -6.04 -5.02 -17.13
CA LEU A 391 -6.24 -5.62 -15.82
C LEU A 391 -7.35 -6.69 -15.81
N ASP A 392 -8.36 -6.60 -16.67
CA ASP A 392 -9.40 -7.63 -16.75
C ASP A 392 -8.93 -8.87 -17.53
N SER A 393 -7.98 -8.71 -18.46
CA SER A 393 -7.52 -9.80 -19.33
C SER A 393 -6.22 -10.48 -18.89
N PHE A 394 -5.39 -9.84 -18.05
CA PHE A 394 -4.04 -10.36 -17.74
C PHE A 394 -4.06 -11.81 -17.23
N ALA A 395 -5.03 -12.19 -16.41
CA ALA A 395 -5.13 -13.53 -15.85
C ALA A 395 -5.37 -14.59 -16.93
N ALA A 396 -6.28 -14.31 -17.88
CA ALA A 396 -6.57 -15.19 -19.01
C ALA A 396 -5.40 -15.25 -20.01
N GLU A 397 -4.55 -14.23 -20.04
CA GLU A 397 -3.35 -14.13 -20.88
C GLU A 397 -2.07 -14.65 -20.19
N GLY A 398 -2.16 -15.34 -19.04
CA GLY A 398 -0.99 -15.86 -18.32
C GLY A 398 -0.10 -14.76 -17.69
N GLY A 399 -0.62 -13.55 -17.56
CA GLY A 399 0.08 -12.36 -17.11
C GLY A 399 0.38 -12.32 -15.62
N THR A 400 1.15 -11.32 -15.23
CA THR A 400 1.56 -11.09 -13.84
C THR A 400 1.31 -9.67 -13.42
N LEU A 401 0.63 -9.48 -12.29
CA LEU A 401 0.46 -8.19 -11.66
C LEU A 401 1.39 -8.08 -10.44
N TYR A 402 2.31 -7.12 -10.49
CA TYR A 402 3.11 -6.69 -9.35
C TYR A 402 2.39 -5.54 -8.64
N VAL A 403 2.15 -5.68 -7.35
CA VAL A 403 1.66 -4.65 -6.44
C VAL A 403 2.80 -4.30 -5.50
N VAL A 404 3.40 -3.13 -5.73
CA VAL A 404 4.62 -2.71 -5.03
C VAL A 404 4.32 -1.53 -4.13
N GLY A 405 4.80 -1.59 -2.89
CA GLY A 405 4.50 -0.56 -1.89
C GLY A 405 5.56 -0.41 -0.82
N GLU A 406 5.57 0.76 -0.18
CA GLU A 406 6.42 1.01 0.97
C GLU A 406 6.02 0.09 2.13
N PRO A 407 6.97 -0.53 2.85
CA PRO A 407 6.66 -1.31 4.03
C PRO A 407 6.27 -0.39 5.21
N ILE A 408 5.05 -0.55 5.72
CA ILE A 408 4.50 0.24 6.82
C ILE A 408 4.04 -0.68 7.96
N GLU A 409 4.72 -0.58 9.10
CA GLU A 409 4.38 -1.37 10.29
C GLU A 409 3.14 -0.86 11.02
N ASP A 410 2.98 0.48 11.16
CA ASP A 410 1.80 1.11 11.78
C ASP A 410 0.98 1.96 10.78
N PRO A 411 0.15 1.31 9.95
CA PRO A 411 -0.71 2.01 9.00
C PRO A 411 -1.89 2.72 9.66
N ARG A 412 -2.21 2.42 10.93
CA ARG A 412 -3.34 3.07 11.62
C ARG A 412 -3.07 4.54 11.90
N SER A 413 -1.81 4.97 11.89
CA SER A 413 -1.42 6.37 11.99
C SER A 413 -1.22 6.99 10.61
N ARG A 414 -0.44 6.33 9.74
CA ARG A 414 -0.08 6.83 8.40
C ARG A 414 -0.07 5.67 7.41
N PRO A 415 -1.20 5.35 6.78
CA PRO A 415 -1.32 4.15 5.95
C PRO A 415 -0.64 4.28 4.58
N GLY A 416 -0.25 5.49 4.14
CA GLY A 416 0.34 5.67 2.81
C GLY A 416 -0.60 5.14 1.71
N ALA A 417 -0.03 4.50 0.69
CA ALA A 417 -0.81 3.87 -0.38
C ALA A 417 -1.38 2.49 -0.02
N MET A 418 -1.07 1.93 1.17
CA MET A 418 -1.45 0.56 1.57
C MET A 418 -2.94 0.25 1.38
N PRO A 419 -3.91 1.15 1.67
CA PRO A 419 -5.33 0.94 1.37
C PRO A 419 -5.61 0.61 -0.09
N LEU A 420 -4.96 1.32 -1.03
CA LEU A 420 -5.13 1.10 -2.46
C LEU A 420 -4.49 -0.23 -2.91
N LEU A 421 -3.29 -0.53 -2.40
CA LEU A 421 -2.59 -1.80 -2.68
C LEU A 421 -3.41 -2.99 -2.18
N THR A 422 -3.92 -2.90 -0.96
CA THR A 422 -4.78 -3.93 -0.33
C THR A 422 -6.06 -4.11 -1.13
N ALA A 423 -6.70 -3.01 -1.54
CA ALA A 423 -7.93 -3.04 -2.30
C ALA A 423 -7.74 -3.66 -3.70
N LEU A 424 -6.71 -3.30 -4.45
CA LEU A 424 -6.43 -3.89 -5.76
C LEU A 424 -6.11 -5.38 -5.64
N ALA A 425 -5.21 -5.74 -4.73
CA ALA A 425 -4.84 -7.14 -4.53
C ALA A 425 -6.05 -8.00 -4.09
N SER A 426 -6.89 -7.49 -3.20
CA SER A 426 -8.16 -8.15 -2.83
C SER A 426 -9.10 -8.32 -4.02
N SER A 427 -9.13 -7.34 -4.94
CA SER A 427 -9.90 -7.43 -6.19
C SER A 427 -9.47 -8.60 -7.06
N VAL A 428 -8.16 -8.84 -7.12
CA VAL A 428 -7.55 -9.85 -7.97
C VAL A 428 -7.73 -11.24 -7.37
N VAL A 429 -7.59 -11.37 -6.05
CA VAL A 429 -7.96 -12.62 -5.34
C VAL A 429 -9.41 -13.00 -5.65
N GLU A 430 -10.32 -12.05 -5.52
CA GLU A 430 -11.75 -12.27 -5.78
C GLU A 430 -12.04 -12.55 -7.27
N HIS A 431 -11.30 -11.91 -8.18
CA HIS A 431 -11.36 -12.24 -9.61
C HIS A 431 -10.92 -13.69 -9.88
N GLY A 432 -9.80 -14.13 -9.28
CA GLY A 432 -9.32 -15.50 -9.38
C GLY A 432 -10.33 -16.53 -8.85
N ARG A 433 -10.95 -16.28 -7.70
CA ARG A 433 -12.02 -17.13 -7.15
C ARG A 433 -13.22 -17.25 -8.10
N ARG A 434 -13.66 -16.12 -8.63
CA ARG A 434 -14.75 -16.08 -9.61
C ARG A 434 -14.40 -16.80 -10.91
N MET A 435 -13.14 -16.76 -11.36
CA MET A 435 -12.69 -17.56 -12.48
C MET A 435 -12.72 -19.07 -12.15
N ALA A 436 -12.17 -19.48 -11.00
CA ALA A 436 -12.17 -20.87 -10.54
C ALA A 436 -13.58 -21.45 -10.48
N ALA A 437 -14.53 -20.70 -9.88
CA ALA A 437 -15.92 -21.13 -9.75
C ALA A 437 -16.66 -21.29 -11.10
N ARG A 438 -16.15 -20.65 -12.17
CA ARG A 438 -16.70 -20.80 -13.54
C ARG A 438 -15.97 -21.85 -14.38
N SER A 439 -14.82 -22.35 -13.91
CA SER A 439 -14.11 -23.45 -14.56
C SER A 439 -14.92 -24.74 -14.47
N SER A 440 -14.77 -25.62 -15.46
CA SER A 440 -15.49 -26.91 -15.55
C SER A 440 -15.34 -27.80 -14.32
N ASP A 441 -14.19 -27.69 -13.68
CA ASP A 441 -13.66 -28.51 -12.60
C ASP A 441 -13.64 -27.74 -11.28
N GLY A 442 -14.21 -26.52 -11.25
CA GLY A 442 -14.27 -25.66 -10.06
C GLY A 442 -12.91 -25.11 -9.60
N ARG A 443 -11.87 -25.31 -10.41
CA ARG A 443 -10.48 -25.01 -10.12
C ARG A 443 -9.84 -24.28 -11.30
N LEU A 444 -8.89 -23.38 -11.03
CA LEU A 444 -8.06 -22.79 -12.07
C LEU A 444 -6.97 -23.74 -12.56
N ASP A 445 -6.91 -23.93 -13.89
CA ASP A 445 -5.84 -24.62 -14.58
C ASP A 445 -5.49 -23.84 -15.88
N PRO A 446 -4.28 -23.27 -16.02
CA PRO A 446 -3.19 -23.27 -15.03
C PRO A 446 -3.56 -22.48 -13.75
N PRO A 447 -2.96 -22.81 -12.59
CA PRO A 447 -3.26 -22.13 -11.33
C PRO A 447 -2.77 -20.66 -11.34
N MET A 448 -3.48 -19.79 -10.63
CA MET A 448 -3.05 -18.42 -10.37
C MET A 448 -2.21 -18.37 -9.09
N ALA A 449 -0.91 -18.11 -9.23
CA ALA A 449 0.01 -18.06 -8.09
C ALA A 449 -0.10 -16.73 -7.33
N PHE A 450 -0.12 -16.79 -6.00
CA PHE A 450 -0.09 -15.62 -5.11
C PHE A 450 1.23 -15.60 -4.34
N VAL A 451 2.16 -14.74 -4.74
CA VAL A 451 3.45 -14.54 -4.05
C VAL A 451 3.34 -13.28 -3.22
N LEU A 452 3.13 -13.44 -1.92
CA LEU A 452 2.71 -12.38 -1.00
C LEU A 452 3.90 -11.98 -0.11
N ASP A 453 4.86 -11.27 -0.70
CA ASP A 453 6.06 -10.81 -0.01
C ASP A 453 5.80 -9.58 0.88
N ASP A 454 6.18 -9.68 2.15
CA ASP A 454 5.99 -8.64 3.17
C ASP A 454 4.52 -8.17 3.28
N VAL A 455 3.58 -9.06 3.00
CA VAL A 455 2.16 -8.71 2.76
C VAL A 455 1.52 -7.97 3.93
N ALA A 456 1.92 -8.29 5.17
CA ALA A 456 1.41 -7.62 6.35
C ALA A 456 1.85 -6.14 6.45
N ALA A 457 3.03 -5.79 5.94
CA ALA A 457 3.54 -4.42 5.88
C ALA A 457 3.26 -3.70 4.56
N VAL A 458 2.79 -4.39 3.51
CA VAL A 458 2.54 -3.78 2.19
C VAL A 458 1.05 -3.71 1.84
N ALA A 459 0.32 -4.82 1.99
CA ALA A 459 -1.08 -4.94 1.57
C ALA A 459 -1.80 -6.06 2.34
N PRO A 460 -2.20 -5.85 3.62
CA PRO A 460 -2.80 -6.88 4.46
C PRO A 460 -4.18 -7.32 3.93
N LEU A 461 -4.21 -8.44 3.20
CA LEU A 461 -5.42 -8.96 2.56
C LEU A 461 -6.44 -9.50 3.58
N PRO A 462 -7.70 -9.02 3.60
CA PRO A 462 -8.76 -9.61 4.40
C PRO A 462 -8.97 -11.12 4.12
N GLN A 463 -8.78 -11.53 2.87
CA GLN A 463 -9.02 -12.89 2.38
C GLN A 463 -7.87 -13.87 2.69
N LEU A 464 -6.75 -13.42 3.27
CA LEU A 464 -5.56 -14.25 3.44
C LEU A 464 -5.83 -15.58 4.17
N PRO A 465 -6.61 -15.63 5.28
CA PRO A 465 -6.85 -16.89 5.98
C PRO A 465 -7.61 -17.92 5.12
N GLU A 466 -8.60 -17.47 4.35
CA GLU A 466 -9.34 -18.32 3.43
C GLU A 466 -8.47 -18.76 2.25
N LEU A 467 -7.61 -17.87 1.73
CA LEU A 467 -6.67 -18.19 0.66
C LEU A 467 -5.68 -19.29 1.08
N LEU A 468 -5.20 -19.28 2.33
CA LEU A 468 -4.33 -20.32 2.86
C LEU A 468 -5.05 -21.65 3.09
N THR A 469 -6.31 -21.61 3.51
CA THR A 469 -7.06 -22.84 3.85
C THR A 469 -7.63 -23.55 2.63
N THR A 470 -8.21 -22.82 1.67
CA THR A 470 -8.90 -23.42 0.51
C THR A 470 -8.36 -22.97 -0.84
N GLY A 471 -7.42 -22.02 -0.88
CA GLY A 471 -6.93 -21.46 -2.14
C GLY A 471 -6.31 -22.51 -3.06
N GLN A 472 -5.51 -23.42 -2.50
CA GLN A 472 -4.84 -24.46 -3.27
C GLN A 472 -5.82 -25.41 -3.99
N GLU A 473 -6.95 -25.74 -3.36
CA GLU A 473 -8.00 -26.59 -3.93
C GLU A 473 -8.67 -25.92 -5.15
N HIS A 474 -8.78 -24.58 -5.13
CA HIS A 474 -9.37 -23.79 -6.22
C HIS A 474 -8.34 -23.34 -7.27
N GLY A 475 -7.08 -23.77 -7.18
CA GLY A 475 -6.04 -23.35 -8.12
C GLY A 475 -5.54 -21.93 -7.87
N LEU A 476 -5.58 -21.50 -6.60
CA LEU A 476 -5.11 -20.22 -6.09
C LEU A 476 -4.00 -20.42 -5.03
N PRO A 477 -2.90 -21.14 -5.33
CA PRO A 477 -1.86 -21.40 -4.34
C PRO A 477 -1.19 -20.10 -3.88
N ALA A 478 -0.98 -19.98 -2.57
CA ALA A 478 -0.36 -18.82 -1.96
C ALA A 478 0.93 -19.16 -1.22
N LEU A 479 1.99 -18.40 -1.51
CA LEU A 479 3.21 -18.32 -0.73
C LEU A 479 3.20 -16.99 0.04
N VAL A 480 3.13 -17.07 1.36
CA VAL A 480 3.03 -15.91 2.25
C VAL A 480 4.36 -15.69 2.96
N LEU A 481 4.99 -14.54 2.74
CA LEU A 481 6.30 -14.25 3.31
C LEU A 481 6.17 -13.11 4.32
N LEU A 482 6.40 -13.40 5.60
CA LEU A 482 6.21 -12.48 6.72
C LEU A 482 7.52 -12.22 7.46
N ARG A 483 7.62 -11.04 8.11
CA ARG A 483 8.81 -10.71 8.92
C ARG A 483 8.87 -11.52 10.20
N SER A 484 7.71 -11.70 10.83
CA SER A 484 7.56 -12.45 12.08
C SER A 484 6.13 -12.93 12.29
N ARG A 485 5.94 -13.84 13.26
CA ARG A 485 4.61 -14.35 13.64
C ARG A 485 3.75 -13.27 14.29
N GLU A 486 4.37 -12.39 15.07
CA GLU A 486 3.69 -11.27 15.72
C GLU A 486 3.05 -10.37 14.69
N GLN A 487 3.71 -10.14 13.56
CA GLN A 487 3.15 -9.37 12.44
C GLN A 487 1.89 -10.03 11.87
N GLY A 488 1.92 -11.36 11.69
CA GLY A 488 0.75 -12.14 11.27
C GLY A 488 -0.41 -12.05 12.27
N ARG A 489 -0.13 -12.26 13.56
CA ARG A 489 -1.12 -12.15 14.64
C ARG A 489 -1.68 -10.72 14.79
N ASP A 490 -0.87 -9.71 14.48
CA ASP A 490 -1.28 -8.31 14.50
C ASP A 490 -2.33 -7.99 13.43
N ARG A 491 -2.18 -8.57 12.24
CA ARG A 491 -3.04 -8.31 11.09
C ARG A 491 -4.23 -9.25 10.99
N TRP A 492 -4.09 -10.51 11.42
CA TRP A 492 -5.16 -11.51 11.40
C TRP A 492 -5.35 -12.14 12.79
N PRO A 493 -5.81 -11.38 13.80
CA PRO A 493 -5.84 -11.82 15.21
C PRO A 493 -6.77 -13.01 15.50
N GLN A 494 -7.75 -13.26 14.62
CA GLN A 494 -8.73 -14.34 14.75
C GLN A 494 -8.27 -15.66 14.11
N HIS A 495 -7.13 -15.65 13.39
CA HIS A 495 -6.64 -16.80 12.65
C HIS A 495 -5.18 -17.05 13.01
N GLU A 496 -4.88 -18.27 13.42
CA GLU A 496 -3.48 -18.71 13.53
C GLU A 496 -3.01 -19.14 12.14
N LEU A 497 -2.07 -18.39 11.57
CA LEU A 497 -1.53 -18.73 10.25
C LEU A 497 -0.69 -20.01 10.37
N PRO A 498 -0.89 -21.00 9.48
CA PRO A 498 -0.11 -22.24 9.48
C PRO A 498 1.39 -21.95 9.39
N TYR A 499 2.20 -22.83 9.98
CA TYR A 499 3.66 -22.75 9.93
C TYR A 499 4.25 -24.14 9.72
N ASP A 500 5.18 -24.25 8.77
CA ASP A 500 6.06 -25.42 8.69
C ASP A 500 7.32 -25.15 9.50
N GLU A 501 7.56 -25.98 10.51
CA GLU A 501 8.88 -26.11 11.13
C GLU A 501 9.84 -26.65 10.06
N GLN A 502 10.65 -25.79 9.45
CA GLN A 502 11.85 -26.27 8.80
C GLN A 502 12.74 -26.89 9.88
N PRO A 503 13.15 -28.17 9.76
CA PRO A 503 14.09 -28.74 10.70
C PRO A 503 15.37 -27.94 10.59
N VAL A 504 15.74 -27.28 11.69
CA VAL A 504 17.06 -26.71 11.87
C VAL A 504 18.02 -27.89 11.77
N HIS A 505 18.65 -28.07 10.60
CA HIS A 505 19.79 -28.95 10.49
C HIS A 505 20.88 -28.37 11.38
N GLY A 506 21.04 -28.99 12.55
CA GLY A 506 22.13 -28.70 13.47
C GLY A 506 23.47 -28.84 12.76
N ALA A 507 24.27 -27.79 12.86
CA ALA A 507 25.71 -27.84 12.59
C ALA A 507 26.44 -28.33 13.83
#